data_AF-A0A8H4V294-F1
#
_entry.id   AF-A0A8H4V294-F1
#
_cell.length_a   1.000
_cell.length_b   1.000
_cell.length_c   1.000
_cell.angle_alpha   90.00
_cell.angle_beta   90.00
_cell.angle_gamma   90.00
#
_symmetry.space_group_name_H-M   'P 1'
#
loop_
_entity.id
_entity.type
_entity.pdbx_description
1 polymer ?
#
loop_
_entity_poly.entity_id
_entity_poly.type
_entity_poly.pdbx_seq_one_letter_code
_entity_poly.pdbx_strand_id
1 'polypeptide(L)'
;MLITRDSRNNGSNSNGNDAGNQPGHWHGGLVMASRYQQLSEMLNYFGIGHWNDGALHWHCIQMHLHMSLEDIQLLAASLQNPAHSNNILSSIQAWSRSKDGRWAVWHAGQIFRELKALSPQHLRDFKAIALYHSTLTLWAYSVGRGRIGVEIGSVMWLDGTDTSNLQRFVTLERNQPMLQGLSPEGGDINLHDPKATLTLAIQLMRQNHGDQDAYVPPLVMNLVHLLEKLREINS
;
A
#
# COMPACT_ATOMS: atom_id res chain seq x y z
N MET A 1 -70.67 -36.28 -14.81
CA MET A 1 -70.46 -37.54 -14.06
C MET A 1 -69.03 -37.46 -13.52
N LEU A 2 -68.80 -36.90 -12.32
CA LEU A 2 -68.81 -37.55 -10.99
C LEU A 2 -67.77 -38.69 -10.94
N ILE A 3 -66.76 -38.77 -10.05
CA ILE A 3 -66.63 -38.36 -8.63
C ILE A 3 -65.13 -38.18 -8.28
N THR A 4 -64.75 -37.08 -7.62
CA THR A 4 -63.47 -36.89 -6.90
C THR A 4 -63.70 -37.02 -5.39
N ARG A 5 -62.76 -37.68 -4.71
CA ARG A 5 -62.76 -37.92 -3.26
C ARG A 5 -62.41 -36.66 -2.48
N ASP A 6 -63.26 -36.31 -1.52
CA ASP A 6 -62.97 -35.45 -0.37
C ASP A 6 -62.16 -36.21 0.68
N SER A 7 -61.19 -35.54 1.30
CA SER A 7 -60.73 -35.83 2.67
C SER A 7 -60.35 -34.53 3.36
N ARG A 8 -61.13 -34.21 4.40
CA ARG A 8 -60.95 -33.11 5.35
C ARG A 8 -59.77 -33.37 6.32
N ASN A 9 -58.95 -32.34 6.47
CA ASN A 9 -58.57 -31.65 7.71
C ASN A 9 -58.43 -32.47 9.02
N ASN A 10 -57.23 -32.48 9.62
CA ASN A 10 -57.09 -32.09 11.04
C ASN A 10 -55.64 -31.70 11.38
N GLY A 11 -55.47 -30.60 12.10
CA GLY A 11 -54.19 -30.01 12.46
C GLY A 11 -53.50 -30.67 13.65
N SER A 12 -52.23 -30.29 13.84
CA SER A 12 -51.55 -30.29 15.14
C SER A 12 -50.40 -29.29 15.10
N ASN A 13 -50.55 -28.24 15.91
CA ASN A 13 -49.54 -27.28 16.29
C ASN A 13 -48.37 -27.97 17.01
N SER A 14 -47.14 -27.58 16.66
CA SER A 14 -46.04 -27.49 17.62
C SER A 14 -45.16 -26.28 17.29
N ASN A 15 -45.49 -25.15 17.94
CA ASN A 15 -44.59 -24.02 18.11
C ASN A 15 -43.37 -24.46 18.92
N GLY A 16 -42.25 -24.67 18.23
CA GLY A 16 -40.91 -24.69 18.82
C GLY A 16 -40.23 -23.36 18.46
N ASN A 17 -39.95 -22.56 19.48
CA ASN A 17 -39.29 -21.27 19.38
C ASN A 17 -37.88 -21.42 18.79
N ASP A 18 -37.70 -21.11 17.50
CA ASP A 18 -36.41 -20.65 16.99
C ASP A 18 -36.40 -19.13 17.04
N ALA A 19 -36.04 -18.61 18.21
CA ALA A 19 -35.53 -17.26 18.33
C ALA A 19 -34.24 -17.20 17.51
N GLY A 20 -34.39 -16.86 16.23
CA GLY A 20 -33.30 -16.58 15.32
C GLY A 20 -32.39 -15.53 15.94
N ASN A 21 -31.29 -16.01 16.50
CA ASN A 21 -30.17 -15.23 16.98
C ASN A 21 -29.61 -14.46 15.77
N GLN A 22 -30.09 -13.23 15.56
CA GLN A 22 -29.56 -12.37 14.53
C GLN A 22 -28.10 -12.04 14.89
N PRO A 23 -27.13 -12.33 14.02
CA PRO A 23 -25.72 -12.10 14.31
C PRO A 23 -25.44 -10.60 14.39
N GLY A 24 -24.73 -10.19 15.44
CA GLY A 24 -24.36 -8.80 15.76
C GLY A 24 -23.39 -8.16 14.76
N HIS A 25 -23.88 -7.87 13.56
CA HIS A 25 -23.09 -7.43 12.41
C HIS A 25 -22.74 -5.92 12.38
N TRP A 26 -23.22 -5.07 13.30
CA TRP A 26 -23.11 -3.61 13.11
C TRP A 26 -22.23 -2.83 14.08
N HIS A 27 -21.61 -3.47 15.08
CA HIS A 27 -20.71 -2.77 16.01
C HIS A 27 -19.23 -2.88 15.64
N GLY A 28 -18.84 -3.81 14.75
CA GLY A 28 -17.44 -4.04 14.38
C GLY A 28 -16.82 -2.91 13.56
N GLY A 29 -17.55 -2.36 12.58
CA GLY A 29 -17.00 -1.33 11.67
C GLY A 29 -16.67 -0.01 12.37
N LEU A 30 -17.59 0.51 13.19
CA LEU A 30 -17.38 1.76 13.91
C LEU A 30 -16.37 1.61 15.05
N VAL A 31 -16.39 0.48 15.76
CA VAL A 31 -15.40 0.21 16.83
C VAL A 31 -14.01 0.03 16.24
N MET A 32 -13.86 -0.68 15.11
CA MET A 32 -12.56 -0.82 14.46
C MET A 32 -12.10 0.49 13.82
N ALA A 33 -13.00 1.29 13.24
CA ALA A 33 -12.66 2.64 12.78
C ALA A 33 -12.20 3.55 13.93
N SER A 34 -12.86 3.48 15.09
CA SER A 34 -12.45 4.23 16.29
C SER A 34 -11.10 3.75 16.84
N ARG A 35 -10.88 2.43 16.92
CA ARG A 35 -9.58 1.86 17.34
C ARG A 35 -8.47 2.22 16.36
N TYR A 36 -8.76 2.21 15.07
CA TYR A 36 -7.85 2.64 14.03
C TYR A 36 -7.46 4.10 14.19
N GLN A 37 -8.43 4.99 14.40
CA GLN A 37 -8.18 6.41 14.65
C GLN A 37 -7.33 6.61 15.91
N GLN A 38 -7.70 5.95 17.02
CA GLN A 38 -6.95 6.02 18.28
C GLN A 38 -5.51 5.51 18.11
N LEU A 39 -5.33 4.38 17.42
CA LEU A 39 -4.01 3.81 17.18
C LEU A 39 -3.19 4.73 16.28
N SER A 40 -3.77 5.27 15.22
CA SER A 40 -3.11 6.27 14.35
C SER A 40 -2.70 7.51 15.13
N GLU A 41 -3.57 8.00 16.02
CA GLU A 41 -3.30 9.17 16.85
C GLU A 41 -2.20 8.91 17.89
N MET A 42 -2.28 7.81 18.64
CA MET A 42 -1.25 7.40 19.61
C MET A 42 0.10 7.24 18.95
N LEU A 43 0.10 6.58 17.80
CA LEU A 43 1.27 6.44 16.97
C LEU A 43 1.78 7.84 16.59
N ASN A 44 0.94 8.75 16.08
CA ASN A 44 1.38 10.09 15.65
C ASN A 44 2.07 10.85 16.79
N TYR A 45 1.54 10.76 18.02
CA TYR A 45 2.20 11.32 19.20
C TYR A 45 3.55 10.67 19.49
N PHE A 46 3.66 9.35 19.35
CA PHE A 46 4.94 8.64 19.47
C PHE A 46 5.95 9.12 18.42
N GLY A 47 5.51 9.30 17.17
CA GLY A 47 6.33 9.84 16.08
C GLY A 47 6.89 11.23 16.40
N ILE A 48 6.07 12.13 16.97
CA ILE A 48 6.50 13.47 17.40
C ILE A 48 7.59 13.38 18.48
N GLY A 49 7.50 12.41 19.40
CA GLY A 49 8.46 12.24 20.50
C GLY A 49 9.79 11.58 20.10
N HIS A 50 9.81 10.73 19.06
CA HIS A 50 10.96 9.88 18.70
C HIS A 50 11.45 10.06 17.24
N TRP A 51 11.12 11.19 16.62
CA TRP A 51 11.41 11.45 15.20
C TRP A 51 12.89 11.31 14.80
N ASN A 52 13.85 11.54 15.71
CA ASN A 52 15.27 11.50 15.36
C ASN A 52 15.91 10.10 15.27
N ASP A 53 15.39 9.10 15.96
CA ASP A 53 16.01 7.75 16.01
C ASP A 53 15.08 6.64 15.45
N GLY A 54 13.81 6.97 15.22
CA GLY A 54 12.77 6.02 14.86
C GLY A 54 11.98 6.34 13.59
N ALA A 55 12.29 7.41 12.85
CA ALA A 55 11.50 7.88 11.71
C ALA A 55 11.20 6.79 10.67
N LEU A 56 12.19 5.95 10.35
CA LEU A 56 12.03 4.85 9.40
C LEU A 56 10.97 3.83 9.89
N HIS A 57 11.12 3.33 11.12
CA HIS A 57 10.19 2.36 11.71
C HIS A 57 8.79 2.95 11.83
N TRP A 58 8.72 4.20 12.26
CA TRP A 58 7.50 4.99 12.36
C TRP A 58 6.74 5.03 11.02
N HIS A 59 7.42 5.43 9.95
CA HIS A 59 6.83 5.46 8.62
C HIS A 59 6.49 4.07 8.08
N CYS A 60 7.27 3.04 8.41
CA CYS A 60 6.90 1.66 8.08
C CYS A 60 5.58 1.26 8.76
N ILE A 61 5.43 1.51 10.06
CA ILE A 61 4.21 1.15 10.79
C ILE A 61 3.01 1.92 10.21
N GLN A 62 3.14 3.23 10.02
CA GLN A 62 2.08 4.04 9.44
C GLN A 62 1.70 3.56 8.03
N MET A 63 2.69 3.31 7.17
CA MET A 63 2.44 2.80 5.83
C MET A 63 1.62 1.51 5.85
N HIS A 64 2.03 0.51 6.65
CA HIS A 64 1.31 -0.77 6.77
C HIS A 64 -0.05 -0.64 7.47
N LEU A 65 -0.27 0.40 8.27
CA LEU A 65 -1.58 0.69 8.84
C LEU A 65 -2.58 1.15 7.76
N HIS A 66 -2.10 1.78 6.69
CA HIS A 66 -2.92 2.32 5.61
C HIS A 66 -3.03 1.40 4.37
N MET A 67 -2.44 0.20 4.40
CA MET A 67 -2.43 -0.72 3.26
C MET A 67 -2.33 -2.19 3.66
N SER A 68 -2.83 -3.08 2.81
CA SER A 68 -2.68 -4.53 2.96
C SER A 68 -1.48 -5.00 2.11
N LEU A 69 -0.40 -5.41 2.78
CA LEU A 69 0.77 -5.96 2.09
C LEU A 69 0.42 -7.26 1.35
N GLU A 70 -0.46 -8.08 1.93
CA GLU A 70 -0.94 -9.33 1.33
C GLU A 70 -1.63 -9.07 -0.01
N ASP A 71 -2.56 -8.11 -0.06
CA ASP A 71 -3.28 -7.77 -1.30
C ASP A 71 -2.32 -7.26 -2.39
N ILE A 72 -1.33 -6.46 -2.01
CA ILE A 72 -0.31 -5.94 -2.93
C ILE A 72 0.58 -7.08 -3.47
N GLN A 73 0.94 -8.05 -2.62
CA GLN A 73 1.71 -9.22 -3.05
C GLN A 73 0.88 -10.16 -3.93
N LEU A 74 -0.40 -10.35 -3.61
CA LEU A 74 -1.35 -11.08 -4.46
C LEU A 74 -1.51 -10.41 -5.83
N LEU A 75 -1.55 -9.08 -5.89
CA LEU A 75 -1.54 -8.34 -7.15
C LEU A 75 -0.27 -8.67 -7.96
N ALA A 76 0.91 -8.58 -7.35
CA ALA A 76 2.18 -8.88 -8.02
C ALA A 76 2.24 -10.33 -8.55
N ALA A 77 1.70 -11.29 -7.79
CA ALA A 77 1.58 -12.68 -8.24
C ALA A 77 0.57 -12.85 -9.38
N SER A 78 -0.58 -12.15 -9.33
CA SER A 78 -1.62 -12.24 -10.37
C SER A 78 -1.15 -11.72 -11.73
N LEU A 79 -0.27 -10.72 -11.74
CA LEU A 79 0.32 -10.21 -12.98
C LEU A 79 1.34 -11.19 -13.60
N GLN A 80 1.95 -12.07 -12.80
CA GLN A 80 2.80 -13.16 -13.29
C GLN A 80 1.97 -14.32 -13.83
N ASN A 81 0.82 -14.59 -13.21
CA ASN A 81 -0.04 -15.69 -13.56
C ASN A 81 -1.52 -15.26 -13.54
N PRO A 82 -2.08 -14.84 -14.70
CA PRO A 82 -3.44 -14.32 -14.80
C PRO A 82 -4.54 -15.32 -14.43
N ALA A 83 -4.23 -16.62 -14.32
CA ALA A 83 -5.21 -17.66 -14.04
C ALA A 83 -5.85 -17.57 -12.64
N HIS A 84 -5.25 -16.78 -11.72
CA HIS A 84 -5.67 -16.66 -10.32
C HIS A 84 -6.22 -15.26 -9.96
N SER A 85 -6.76 -14.54 -10.95
CA SER A 85 -7.21 -13.14 -10.82
C SER A 85 -8.50 -12.98 -10.01
N ASN A 86 -8.45 -13.23 -8.70
CA ASN A 86 -9.57 -12.99 -7.78
C ASN A 86 -9.73 -11.50 -7.48
N ASN A 87 -10.53 -10.74 -8.26
CA ASN A 87 -10.99 -9.36 -7.96
C ASN A 87 -9.95 -8.34 -7.41
N ILE A 88 -8.66 -8.66 -7.41
CA ILE A 88 -7.63 -8.02 -6.59
C ILE A 88 -7.30 -6.65 -7.15
N LEU A 89 -7.28 -6.55 -8.49
CA LEU A 89 -7.11 -5.28 -9.18
C LEU A 89 -8.21 -4.29 -8.80
N SER A 90 -9.47 -4.73 -8.69
CA SER A 90 -10.58 -3.86 -8.28
C SER A 90 -10.40 -3.35 -6.85
N SER A 91 -9.95 -4.21 -5.93
CA SER A 91 -9.62 -3.83 -4.55
C SER A 91 -8.48 -2.81 -4.50
N ILE A 92 -7.41 -3.03 -5.28
CA ILE A 92 -6.26 -2.12 -5.36
C ILE A 92 -6.66 -0.78 -6.00
N GLN A 93 -7.52 -0.79 -7.03
CA GLN A 93 -8.07 0.43 -7.63
C GLN A 93 -8.88 1.23 -6.60
N ALA A 94 -9.76 0.58 -5.85
CA ALA A 94 -10.53 1.22 -4.79
C ALA A 94 -9.62 1.81 -3.69
N TRP A 95 -8.62 1.05 -3.23
CA TRP A 95 -7.63 1.51 -2.25
C TRP A 95 -6.81 2.71 -2.76
N SER A 96 -6.35 2.69 -4.02
CA SER A 96 -5.57 3.80 -4.59
C SER A 96 -6.34 5.12 -4.69
N ARG A 97 -7.68 5.05 -4.69
CA ARG A 97 -8.57 6.21 -4.67
C ARG A 97 -8.98 6.62 -3.26
N SER A 98 -8.66 5.83 -2.24
CA SER A 98 -9.01 6.15 -0.85
C SER A 98 -8.00 7.09 -0.20
N LYS A 99 -8.41 7.69 0.93
CA LYS A 99 -7.50 8.45 1.80
C LYS A 99 -6.37 7.59 2.35
N ASP A 100 -6.67 6.32 2.66
CA ASP A 100 -5.67 5.38 3.18
C ASP A 100 -4.59 5.12 2.12
N GLY A 101 -4.96 4.89 0.86
CA GLY A 101 -3.97 4.74 -0.22
C GLY A 101 -3.02 5.93 -0.31
N ARG A 102 -3.53 7.15 -0.17
CA ARG A 102 -2.71 8.37 -0.19
C ARG A 102 -1.82 8.53 1.04
N TRP A 103 -2.30 8.16 2.22
CA TRP A 103 -1.46 8.15 3.43
C TRP A 103 -0.35 7.09 3.36
N ALA A 104 -0.67 5.88 2.89
CA ALA A 104 0.32 4.83 2.68
C ALA A 104 1.43 5.30 1.72
N VAL A 105 1.05 5.93 0.61
CA VAL A 105 1.98 6.52 -0.37
C VAL A 105 2.85 7.61 0.23
N TRP A 106 2.26 8.51 1.03
CA TRP A 106 3.01 9.55 1.72
C TRP A 106 4.10 8.93 2.61
N HIS A 107 3.74 7.98 3.48
CA HIS A 107 4.71 7.33 4.35
C HIS A 107 5.75 6.51 3.58
N ALA A 108 5.37 5.89 2.46
CA ALA A 108 6.31 5.21 1.57
C ALA A 108 7.34 6.19 0.98
N GLY A 109 6.94 7.39 0.54
CA GLY A 109 7.87 8.41 0.07
C GLY A 109 8.85 8.89 1.16
N GLN A 110 8.36 9.04 2.39
CA GLN A 110 9.22 9.37 3.52
C GLN A 110 10.24 8.27 3.83
N ILE A 111 9.89 6.98 3.65
CA ILE A 111 10.85 5.88 3.72
C ILE A 111 11.96 6.06 2.66
N PHE A 112 11.61 6.41 1.41
CA PHE A 112 12.62 6.71 0.39
C PHE A 112 13.55 7.85 0.82
N ARG A 113 13.02 8.93 1.40
CA ARG A 113 13.81 10.05 1.92
C ARG A 113 14.85 9.59 2.95
N GLU A 114 14.42 8.85 3.97
CA GLU A 114 15.31 8.36 5.02
C GLU A 114 16.40 7.42 4.44
N LEU A 115 16.04 6.58 3.48
CA LEU A 115 16.96 5.60 2.90
C LEU A 115 17.93 6.19 1.88
N LYS A 116 17.57 7.27 1.19
CA LYS A 116 18.49 8.04 0.32
C LYS A 116 19.60 8.73 1.11
N ALA A 117 19.35 9.08 2.36
CA ALA A 117 20.33 9.73 3.24
C ALA A 117 21.30 8.74 3.91
N LEU A 118 21.13 7.43 3.70
CA LEU A 118 22.02 6.43 4.30
C LEU A 118 23.43 6.51 3.74
N SER A 119 24.40 6.35 4.63
CA SER A 119 25.78 6.11 4.22
C SER A 119 25.87 4.86 3.33
N PRO A 120 26.87 4.78 2.43
CA PRO A 120 27.13 3.57 1.65
C PRO A 120 27.17 2.33 2.54
N GLN A 121 26.77 1.20 2.00
CA GLN A 121 26.69 -0.09 2.68
C GLN A 121 25.62 -0.23 3.76
N HIS A 122 24.89 0.82 4.15
CA HIS A 122 23.93 0.72 5.27
C HIS A 122 22.50 0.35 4.88
N LEU A 123 22.18 0.22 3.58
CA LEU A 123 20.88 -0.21 3.08
C LEU A 123 20.77 -1.75 3.10
N ARG A 124 20.72 -2.32 4.31
CA ARG A 124 20.67 -3.76 4.55
C ARG A 124 19.63 -4.14 5.60
N ASP A 125 19.40 -5.44 5.79
CA ASP A 125 18.50 -5.99 6.80
C ASP A 125 17.09 -5.36 6.72
N PHE A 126 16.58 -4.84 7.83
CA PHE A 126 15.28 -4.19 7.90
C PHE A 126 15.13 -3.02 6.91
N LYS A 127 16.19 -2.23 6.66
CA LYS A 127 16.14 -1.09 5.74
C LYS A 127 15.89 -1.52 4.30
N ALA A 128 16.46 -2.65 3.90
CA ALA A 128 16.23 -3.24 2.57
C ALA A 128 14.78 -3.73 2.44
N ILE A 129 14.23 -4.37 3.48
CA ILE A 129 12.83 -4.80 3.52
C ILE A 129 11.88 -3.60 3.49
N ALA A 130 12.18 -2.55 4.25
CA ALA A 130 11.42 -1.31 4.28
C ALA A 130 11.37 -0.64 2.89
N LEU A 131 12.51 -0.59 2.19
CA LEU A 131 12.55 -0.09 0.81
C LEU A 131 11.72 -0.97 -0.12
N TYR A 132 11.83 -2.29 0.00
CA TYR A 132 11.06 -3.22 -0.83
C TYR A 132 9.55 -3.04 -0.64
N HIS A 133 9.06 -3.00 0.61
CA HIS A 133 7.63 -2.81 0.89
C HIS A 133 7.12 -1.44 0.44
N SER A 134 7.87 -0.36 0.72
CA SER A 134 7.50 0.98 0.24
C SER A 134 7.45 1.05 -1.28
N THR A 135 8.41 0.42 -1.96
CA THR A 135 8.41 0.31 -3.42
C THR A 135 7.17 -0.42 -3.94
N LEU A 136 6.79 -1.55 -3.32
CA LEU A 136 5.57 -2.28 -3.68
C LEU A 136 4.30 -1.45 -3.43
N THR A 137 4.24 -0.69 -2.34
CA THR A 137 3.12 0.21 -2.04
C THR A 137 2.96 1.27 -3.12
N LEU A 138 4.05 1.96 -3.47
CA LEU A 138 4.04 2.98 -4.51
C LEU A 138 3.70 2.41 -5.89
N TRP A 139 4.29 1.26 -6.23
CA TRP A 139 3.99 0.54 -7.46
C TRP A 139 2.51 0.13 -7.54
N ALA A 140 1.96 -0.51 -6.51
CA ALA A 140 0.55 -0.95 -6.50
C ALA A 140 -0.40 0.25 -6.56
N TYR A 141 -0.06 1.36 -5.91
CA TYR A 141 -0.82 2.60 -6.00
C TYR A 141 -0.86 3.10 -7.45
N SER A 142 0.27 3.14 -8.13
CA SER A 142 0.34 3.55 -9.54
C SER A 142 -0.49 2.66 -10.47
N VAL A 143 -0.45 1.33 -10.26
CA VAL A 143 -1.25 0.35 -11.01
C VAL A 143 -2.74 0.55 -10.75
N GLY A 144 -3.14 0.77 -9.49
CA GLY A 144 -4.52 1.03 -9.10
C GLY A 144 -5.06 2.36 -9.63
N ARG A 145 -4.24 3.41 -9.68
CA ARG A 145 -4.62 4.67 -10.34
C ARG A 145 -4.77 4.46 -11.85
N GLY A 146 -3.89 3.66 -12.45
CA GLY A 146 -3.79 3.50 -13.89
C GLY A 146 -3.21 4.75 -14.55
N ARG A 147 -3.24 4.79 -15.89
CA ARG A 147 -2.83 5.96 -16.67
C ARG A 147 -3.91 7.05 -16.60
N ILE A 148 -4.06 7.70 -15.46
CA ILE A 148 -4.89 8.90 -15.35
C ILE A 148 -4.16 10.03 -16.07
N GLY A 149 -4.89 10.81 -16.87
CA GLY A 149 -4.34 12.00 -17.55
C GLY A 149 -3.66 12.94 -16.54
N VAL A 150 -2.65 13.68 -17.00
CA VAL A 150 -1.85 14.61 -16.18
C VAL A 150 -2.78 15.43 -15.29
N GLU A 151 -2.76 15.17 -13.98
CA GLU A 151 -3.48 16.01 -13.03
C GLU A 151 -2.82 17.39 -13.06
N ILE A 152 -3.53 18.38 -13.60
CA ILE A 152 -3.10 19.78 -13.61
C ILE A 152 -3.19 20.27 -12.16
N GLY A 153 -2.09 20.15 -11.42
CA GLY A 153 -2.00 20.50 -10.00
C GLY A 153 -0.57 20.87 -9.60
N SER A 154 -0.40 21.34 -8.37
CA SER A 154 0.95 21.56 -7.82
C SER A 154 1.68 20.23 -7.72
N VAL A 155 2.99 20.23 -7.94
CA VAL A 155 3.83 19.07 -7.63
C VAL A 155 3.86 18.87 -6.12
N MET A 156 3.81 17.62 -5.70
CA MET A 156 4.00 17.20 -4.32
C MET A 156 5.17 16.22 -4.23
N TRP A 157 6.22 16.63 -3.54
CA TRP A 157 7.39 15.78 -3.27
C TRP A 157 7.10 14.86 -2.10
N LEU A 158 6.93 13.56 -2.40
CA LEU A 158 6.62 12.55 -1.39
C LEU A 158 7.82 12.22 -0.48
N ASP A 159 9.03 12.48 -0.96
CA ASP A 159 10.30 12.34 -0.24
C ASP A 159 10.89 13.71 0.16
N GLY A 160 10.07 14.76 0.12
CA GLY A 160 10.45 16.11 0.53
C GLY A 160 10.36 16.35 2.03
N THR A 161 10.72 17.57 2.45
CA THR A 161 10.50 18.07 3.82
C THR A 161 9.26 18.96 3.93
N ASP A 162 8.80 19.52 2.81
CA ASP A 162 7.62 20.39 2.77
C ASP A 162 6.32 19.57 2.79
N THR A 163 5.54 19.75 3.86
CA THR A 163 4.26 19.09 4.08
C THR A 163 3.06 20.01 3.82
N SER A 164 3.28 21.23 3.31
CA SER A 164 2.24 22.24 3.07
C SER A 164 1.13 21.73 2.12
N ASN A 165 1.51 20.91 1.14
CA ASN A 165 0.60 20.30 0.16
C ASN A 165 0.02 18.95 0.60
N LEU A 166 0.41 18.42 1.77
CA LEU A 166 0.01 17.10 2.27
C LEU A 166 -1.50 16.97 2.45
N GLN A 167 -2.11 17.93 3.13
CA GLN A 167 -3.54 17.89 3.38
C GLN A 167 -4.35 18.01 2.08
N ARG A 168 -3.84 18.75 1.08
CA ARG A 168 -4.49 18.86 -0.23
C ARG A 168 -4.43 17.55 -0.99
N PHE A 169 -3.29 16.86 -0.96
CA PHE A 169 -3.16 15.54 -1.55
C PHE A 169 -4.06 14.52 -0.89
N VAL A 170 -3.91 14.33 0.42
CA VAL A 170 -4.64 13.31 1.17
C VAL A 170 -6.15 13.58 1.17
N THR A 171 -6.58 14.81 1.44
CA THR A 171 -8.00 15.10 1.66
C THR A 171 -8.73 15.47 0.38
N LEU A 172 -8.09 16.19 -0.55
CA LEU A 172 -8.75 16.75 -1.73
C LEU A 172 -8.49 15.96 -3.02
N GLU A 173 -7.63 14.94 -2.97
CA GLU A 173 -7.25 14.12 -4.15
C GLU A 173 -6.68 14.98 -5.29
N ARG A 174 -5.88 15.99 -4.93
CA ARG A 174 -5.22 16.91 -5.86
C ARG A 174 -3.71 16.84 -5.68
N ASN A 175 -2.99 17.42 -6.63
CA ASN A 175 -1.52 17.47 -6.72
C ASN A 175 -0.92 16.21 -7.35
N GLN A 176 0.15 16.42 -8.10
CA GLN A 176 0.88 15.36 -8.75
C GLN A 176 1.96 14.81 -7.80
N PRO A 177 1.81 13.57 -7.29
CA PRO A 177 2.81 12.97 -6.42
C PRO A 177 4.07 12.61 -7.22
N MET A 178 5.21 13.11 -6.76
CA MET A 178 6.53 12.89 -7.36
C MET A 178 7.55 12.45 -6.31
N LEU A 179 8.56 11.73 -6.76
CA LEU A 179 9.76 11.39 -6.01
C LEU A 179 10.97 12.02 -6.69
N GLN A 180 11.93 12.48 -5.90
CA GLN A 180 13.18 13.00 -6.44
C GLN A 180 14.01 11.85 -7.05
N GLY A 181 14.82 12.13 -8.06
CA GLY A 181 15.83 11.19 -8.53
C GLY A 181 16.94 10.93 -7.50
N LEU A 182 17.88 10.04 -7.83
CA LEU A 182 19.13 9.85 -7.04
C LEU A 182 20.25 10.80 -7.49
N SER A 183 20.17 11.26 -8.73
CA SER A 183 21.10 12.21 -9.34
C SER A 183 20.29 13.34 -9.98
N PRO A 184 20.80 14.58 -10.02
CA PRO A 184 20.18 15.69 -10.74
C PRO A 184 19.90 15.36 -12.21
N GLU A 185 20.69 14.49 -12.82
CA GLU A 185 20.54 14.06 -14.22
C GLU A 185 19.48 12.97 -14.41
N GLY A 186 19.16 12.21 -13.36
CA GLY A 186 18.24 11.07 -13.41
C GLY A 186 16.77 11.45 -13.56
N GLY A 187 16.46 12.76 -13.44
CA GLY A 187 15.11 13.29 -13.52
C GLY A 187 14.23 12.89 -12.33
N ASP A 188 13.15 13.63 -12.17
CA ASP A 188 12.16 13.35 -11.14
C ASP A 188 11.17 12.28 -11.58
N ILE A 189 10.76 11.45 -10.63
CA ILE A 189 9.91 10.28 -10.87
C ILE A 189 8.46 10.65 -10.61
N ASN A 190 7.63 10.53 -11.65
CA ASN A 190 6.18 10.60 -11.50
C ASN A 190 5.66 9.28 -10.91
N LEU A 191 4.94 9.33 -9.79
CA LEU A 191 4.40 8.13 -9.16
C LEU A 191 3.41 7.37 -10.05
N HIS A 192 2.77 8.02 -11.04
CA HIS A 192 1.91 7.33 -12.00
C HIS A 192 2.66 6.44 -12.99
N ASP A 193 4.01 6.46 -12.98
CA ASP A 193 4.83 5.50 -13.70
C ASP A 193 5.30 4.36 -12.76
N PRO A 194 4.65 3.17 -12.81
CA PRO A 194 5.05 2.02 -12.01
C PRO A 194 6.50 1.60 -12.25
N LYS A 195 6.99 1.67 -13.49
CA LYS A 195 8.35 1.21 -13.85
C LYS A 195 9.40 2.14 -13.30
N ALA A 196 9.13 3.45 -13.35
CA ALA A 196 10.07 4.45 -12.86
C ALA A 196 10.31 4.30 -11.35
N THR A 197 9.24 4.04 -10.58
CA THR A 197 9.33 3.75 -9.13
C THR A 197 10.16 2.50 -8.85
N LEU A 198 9.90 1.39 -9.56
CA LEU A 198 10.69 0.15 -9.40
C LEU A 198 12.16 0.38 -9.76
N THR A 199 12.42 1.12 -10.83
CA THR A 199 13.78 1.44 -11.31
C THR A 199 14.54 2.28 -10.29
N LEU A 200 13.91 3.29 -9.70
CA LEU A 200 14.51 4.11 -8.65
C LEU A 200 14.97 3.28 -7.45
N ALA A 201 14.12 2.36 -6.98
CA ALA A 201 14.46 1.51 -5.84
C ALA A 201 15.62 0.54 -6.14
N ILE A 202 15.60 -0.07 -7.33
CA ILE A 202 16.70 -0.94 -7.79
C ILE A 202 18.01 -0.15 -7.86
N GLN A 203 17.98 1.06 -8.42
CA GLN A 203 19.16 1.93 -8.49
C GLN A 203 19.65 2.32 -7.10
N LEU A 204 18.74 2.65 -6.17
CA LEU A 204 19.09 3.03 -4.80
C LEU A 204 19.80 1.88 -4.07
N MET A 205 19.27 0.65 -4.16
CA MET A 205 19.91 -0.54 -3.59
C MET A 205 21.28 -0.80 -4.21
N ARG A 206 21.41 -0.70 -5.54
CA ARG A 206 22.68 -0.94 -6.24
C ARG A 206 23.72 0.12 -5.93
N GLN A 207 23.36 1.40 -5.96
CA GLN A 207 24.28 2.51 -5.67
C GLN A 207 24.76 2.48 -4.22
N ASN A 208 23.91 2.11 -3.26
CA ASN A 208 24.33 2.00 -1.87
C ASN A 208 25.39 0.90 -1.67
N HIS A 209 25.46 -0.10 -2.56
CA HIS A 209 26.42 -1.20 -2.51
C HIS A 209 27.38 -1.28 -3.71
N GLY A 210 27.53 -0.21 -4.50
CA GLY A 210 28.15 -0.24 -5.83
C GLY A 210 29.68 -0.11 -5.90
N ASP A 211 30.37 0.04 -4.76
CA ASP A 211 31.84 0.14 -4.76
C ASP A 211 32.49 -1.18 -5.25
N GLN A 212 33.66 -1.10 -5.91
CA GLN A 212 34.27 -2.25 -6.61
C GLN A 212 34.59 -3.47 -5.72
N ASP A 213 34.70 -3.29 -4.40
CA ASP A 213 34.97 -4.36 -3.41
C ASP A 213 33.84 -4.54 -2.39
N ALA A 214 32.68 -3.93 -2.64
CA ALA A 214 31.63 -3.85 -1.66
C ALA A 214 30.80 -5.15 -1.59
N TYR A 215 30.70 -5.73 -0.40
CA TYR A 215 29.84 -6.88 -0.16
C TYR A 215 28.37 -6.49 -0.32
N VAL A 216 27.65 -7.15 -1.23
CA VAL A 216 26.20 -7.03 -1.35
C VAL A 216 25.55 -8.12 -0.51
N PRO A 217 24.73 -7.80 0.51
CA PRO A 217 24.03 -8.81 1.29
C PRO A 217 23.09 -9.67 0.41
N PRO A 218 23.00 -11.00 0.64
CA PRO A 218 22.11 -11.90 -0.12
C PRO A 218 20.65 -11.45 -0.13
N LEU A 219 20.17 -10.90 0.98
CA LEU A 219 18.82 -10.34 1.06
C LEU A 219 18.63 -9.20 0.05
N VAL A 220 19.58 -8.26 -0.04
CA VAL A 220 19.51 -7.13 -0.97
C VAL A 220 19.51 -7.63 -2.42
N MET A 221 20.38 -8.60 -2.75
CA MET A 221 20.39 -9.22 -4.07
C MET A 221 19.04 -9.86 -4.43
N ASN A 222 18.45 -10.60 -3.50
CA ASN A 222 17.15 -11.24 -3.70
C ASN A 222 16.04 -10.20 -3.92
N LEU A 223 16.01 -9.13 -3.13
CA LEU A 223 15.01 -8.07 -3.27
C LEU A 223 15.15 -7.32 -4.60
N VAL A 224 16.39 -7.01 -5.03
CA VAL A 224 16.65 -6.42 -6.35
C VAL A 224 16.11 -7.33 -7.45
N HIS A 225 16.38 -8.63 -7.39
CA HIS A 225 15.89 -9.61 -8.38
C HIS A 225 14.35 -9.67 -8.44
N LEU A 226 13.67 -9.63 -7.29
CA LEU A 226 12.21 -9.59 -7.23
C LEU A 226 11.65 -8.32 -7.87
N LEU A 227 12.26 -7.16 -7.61
CA LEU A 227 11.85 -5.89 -8.22
C LEU A 227 12.13 -5.86 -9.73
N GLU A 228 13.21 -6.46 -10.19
CA GLU A 228 13.52 -6.58 -11.63
C GLU A 228 12.49 -7.42 -12.37
N LYS A 229 12.17 -8.60 -11.83
CA LYS A 229 11.09 -9.45 -12.36
C LYS A 229 9.78 -8.68 -12.43
N LEU A 230 9.42 -7.98 -11.36
CA LEU A 230 8.19 -7.18 -11.33
C LEU A 230 8.22 -6.08 -12.41
N ARG A 231 9.33 -5.39 -12.58
CA ARG A 231 9.50 -4.33 -13.59
C ARG A 231 9.33 -4.86 -15.02
N GLU A 232 9.86 -6.03 -15.32
CA GLU A 232 9.75 -6.68 -16.64
C GLU A 232 8.31 -7.03 -17.01
N ILE A 233 7.50 -7.46 -16.04
CA ILE A 233 6.09 -7.82 -16.28
C ILE A 233 5.23 -6.60 -16.56
N ASN A 234 5.62 -5.43 -16.05
CA ASN A 234 4.93 -4.18 -16.33
C ASN A 234 5.29 -3.59 -17.71
N SER A 235 6.04 -4.32 -18.57
CA SER A 235 6.61 -3.82 -19.85
C SER A 235 5.60 -3.41 -20.91
#